data_AF-A0A7X1L7G1-F1
#
_entry.id   AF-A0A7X1L7G1-F1
#
_cell.length_a   1.000
_cell.length_b   1.000
_cell.length_c   1.000
_cell.angle_alpha   90.00
_cell.angle_beta   90.00
_cell.angle_gamma   90.00
#
_symmetry.space_group_name_H-M   'P 1'
#
loop_
_entity.id
_entity.type
_entity.pdbx_description
1 polymer ?
#
loop_
_entity_poly.entity_id
_entity_poly.type
_entity_poly.pdbx_seq_one_letter_code
_entity_poly.pdbx_strand_id
1 'polypeptide(L)' 'MTDDSPPLTCSDDTQQITVQLPCRLVQRIERYARSHDNTITGVVIEALDTYLRGGKAE' A
#
# COMPACT_ATOMS: atom_id res chain seq x y z
N MET A 1 4.66 -25.69 -1.89
CA MET A 1 3.42 -24.88 -1.75
C MET A 1 3.27 -24.17 -3.06
N THR A 2 2.24 -24.51 -3.84
CA THR A 2 1.99 -23.92 -5.15
C THR A 2 1.30 -22.59 -4.90
N ASP A 3 1.89 -21.51 -5.41
CA ASP A 3 1.31 -20.18 -5.36
C ASP A 3 0.07 -20.19 -6.26
N ASP A 4 -1.13 -20.24 -5.67
CA ASP A 4 -2.44 -20.28 -6.35
C ASP A 4 -2.90 -18.87 -6.76
N SER A 5 -1.97 -17.91 -6.84
CA SER A 5 -2.30 -16.55 -7.25
C SER A 5 -2.69 -16.55 -8.73
N PRO A 6 -3.81 -15.90 -9.10
CA PRO A 6 -4.17 -15.76 -10.51
C PRO A 6 -3.01 -15.10 -11.27
N PRO A 7 -2.77 -15.49 -12.53
CA PRO A 7 -1.68 -14.93 -13.33
C PRO A 7 -1.80 -13.41 -13.39
N LEU A 8 -0.69 -12.70 -13.19
CA LEU A 8 -0.63 -11.24 -13.23
C LEU A 8 -1.16 -10.74 -14.59
N THR A 9 -2.38 -10.22 -14.61
CA THR A 9 -3.03 -9.68 -15.82
C THR A 9 -2.69 -8.19 -16.03
N CYS A 10 -1.50 -7.76 -15.63
CA CYS A 10 -1.07 -6.39 -15.80
C CYS A 10 -0.29 -6.27 -17.12
N SER A 11 -0.64 -5.28 -17.95
CA SER A 11 0.09 -4.98 -19.20
C SER A 11 1.42 -4.25 -18.97
N ASP A 12 1.66 -3.82 -17.73
CA ASP A 12 2.83 -3.08 -17.24
C ASP A 12 3.17 -3.59 -15.83
N ASP A 13 4.39 -3.31 -15.35
CA ASP A 13 4.84 -3.66 -14.00
C ASP A 13 4.06 -2.91 -12.90
N THR A 14 3.32 -1.86 -13.28
CA THR A 14 2.50 -1.05 -12.35
C THR A 14 1.05 -0.89 -12.83
N GLN A 15 0.11 -0.80 -11.89
CA GLN A 15 -1.29 -0.47 -12.15
C GLN A 15 -1.74 0.69 -11.26
N GLN A 16 -2.45 1.66 -11.85
CA GLN A 16 -3.03 2.77 -11.10
C GLN A 16 -4.37 2.37 -10.47
N ILE A 17 -4.51 2.62 -9.16
CA ILE A 17 -5.78 2.54 -8.44
C ILE A 17 -6.11 3.91 -7.85
N THR A 18 -7.39 4.29 -7.86
CA THR A 18 -7.88 5.53 -7.24
C THR A 18 -8.81 5.17 -6.08
N VAL A 19 -8.43 5.56 -4.87
CA VAL A 19 -9.21 5.33 -3.64
C VAL A 19 -9.52 6.65 -2.96
N GLN A 20 -10.76 6.80 -2.47
CA GLN A 20 -11.14 7.94 -1.65
C GLN A 20 -10.92 7.58 -0.18
N LEU A 21 -10.04 8.33 0.49
CA LEU A 21 -9.71 8.10 1.90
C LEU A 21 -10.31 9.19 2.79
N PRO A 22 -10.68 8.88 4.04
CA PRO A 22 -11.07 9.90 5.00
C PRO A 22 -9.96 10.93 5.20
N CYS A 23 -10.31 12.22 5.24
CA CYS A 23 -9.34 13.32 5.35
C CYS A 23 -8.37 13.16 6.53
N ARG A 24 -8.86 12.70 7.69
CA ARG A 24 -7.99 12.43 8.86
C ARG A 24 -6.95 11.34 8.59
N LEU A 25 -7.27 10.35 7.78
CA LEU A 25 -6.34 9.28 7.42
C LEU A 25 -5.24 9.81 6.50
N VAL A 26 -5.61 10.62 5.50
CA VAL A 26 -4.63 11.28 4.61
C VAL A 26 -3.64 12.12 5.41
N GLN A 27 -4.13 12.94 6.35
CA GLN A 27 -3.26 13.75 7.23
C GLN A 27 -2.31 12.90 8.07
N ARG A 28 -2.74 11.72 8.55
CA ARG A 28 -1.88 10.79 9.29
C ARG A 28 -0.79 10.22 8.40
N ILE A 29 -1.14 9.78 7.19
CA ILE A 29 -0.19 9.24 6.20
C ILE A 29 0.84 10.30 5.82
N GLU A 30 0.40 11.53 5.53
CA GLU A 30 1.30 12.63 5.20
C GLU A 30 2.29 12.97 6.31
N ARG A 31 1.84 12.94 7.57
CA ARG A 31 2.71 13.22 8.72
C ARG A 31 3.75 12.11 8.89
N TYR A 32 3.31 10.86 8.80
CA TYR A 32 4.18 9.70 8.91
C TYR A 32 5.23 9.68 7.78
N ALA A 33 4.81 9.91 6.54
CA ALA A 33 5.70 9.97 5.39
C ALA A 33 6.80 11.03 5.59
N ARG A 34 6.40 12.25 5.98
CA ARG A 34 7.34 13.35 6.25
C ARG A 34 8.33 13.06 7.38
N SER A 35 7.92 12.37 8.44
CA SER A 35 8.81 12.11 9.58
C SER A 35 9.78 10.94 9.36
N HIS A 36 9.59 10.15 8.30
CA HIS A 36 10.38 8.95 8.00
C HIS A 36 11.05 9.02 6.62
N ASP A 37 11.21 10.22 6.03
CA ASP A 37 11.75 10.44 4.69
C ASP A 37 11.13 9.51 3.61
N ASN A 38 9.82 9.27 3.73
CA ASN A 38 9.06 8.41 2.84
C ASN A 38 8.02 9.23 2.04
N THR A 39 7.38 8.61 1.06
CA THR A 39 6.27 9.19 0.27
C THR A 39 4.93 8.61 0.71
N ILE A 40 3.83 9.30 0.43
CA ILE A 40 2.48 8.76 0.66
C ILE A 40 2.33 7.40 -0.05
N THR A 41 2.80 7.31 -1.29
CA THR A 41 2.78 6.07 -2.08
C THR A 41 3.56 4.95 -1.42
N GLY A 42 4.78 5.23 -0.93
CA GLY A 42 5.61 4.24 -0.25
C GLY A 42 4.94 3.69 1.02
N VAL A 43 4.38 4.59 1.84
CA VAL A 43 3.63 4.20 3.05
C VAL A 43 2.42 3.33 2.72
N VAL A 44 1.68 3.67 1.65
CA VAL A 44 0.50 2.87 1.23
C VAL A 44 0.93 1.50 0.71
N ILE A 45 2.00 1.41 -0.10
CA ILE A 45 2.52 0.14 -0.60
C ILE A 45 3.00 -0.74 0.56
N GLU A 46 3.79 -0.20 1.48
CA GLU A 46 4.30 -0.92 2.66
C GLU A 46 3.15 -1.43 3.54
N ALA A 47 2.15 -0.60 3.80
CA ALA A 47 0.99 -0.99 4.60
C ALA A 47 0.19 -2.12 3.94
N LEU A 48 -0.04 -2.04 2.62
CA LEU A 48 -0.74 -3.09 1.87
C LEU A 48 0.06 -4.39 1.83
N ASP A 49 1.37 -4.32 1.54
CA ASP A 49 2.26 -5.49 1.52
C ASP A 49 2.32 -6.16 2.90
N THR A 50 2.44 -5.38 3.98
CA THR A 50 2.43 -5.88 5.36
C THR A 50 1.11 -6.58 5.68
N TYR A 51 -0.02 -5.95 5.36
CA TYR A 51 -1.35 -6.50 5.61
C TYR A 51 -1.58 -7.81 4.85
N LEU A 52 -1.21 -7.86 3.57
CA LEU A 52 -1.40 -9.02 2.70
C LEU A 52 -0.47 -10.20 3.05
N ARG A 53 0.72 -9.93 3.60
CA ARG A 53 1.64 -10.98 4.09
C ARG A 53 1.20 -11.63 5.41
N GLY A 54 0.03 -11.27 5.93
CA GLY A 54 -0.48 -11.77 7.21
C GLY A 54 0.10 -11.05 8.43
N GLY A 55 0.78 -9.92 8.21
CA GLY A 55 1.14 -9.01 9.28
C GLY A 55 -0.12 -8.37 9.83
N LYS A 56 -0.50 -8.72 11.06
CA LYS A 56 -1.40 -7.85 11.84
C LYS A 56 -0.69 -6.50 11.92
N ALA A 57 -1.30 -5.46 11.35
CA ALA A 57 -0.95 -4.09 11.68
C ALA A 57 -1.29 -3.90 13.17
N GLU A 58 -0.31 -4.14 14.04
CA GLU A 58 -0.38 -3.82 15.47
C GLU A 58 -0.25 -2.31 15.71
#